data_AF-A0A8S3A730-F1
#
_entry.id   AF-A0A8S3A730-F1
#
_cell.length_a   1.000
_cell.length_b   1.000
_cell.length_c   1.000
_cell.angle_alpha   90.00
_cell.angle_beta   90.00
_cell.angle_gamma   90.00
#
_symmetry.space_group_name_H-M   'P 1'
#
loop_
_entity.id
_entity.type
_entity.pdbx_description
1 polymer ?
#
loop_
_entity_poly.entity_id
_entity_poly.type
_entity_poly.pdbx_seq_one_letter_code
_entity_poly.pdbx_strand_id
1 'polypeptide(L)' 'MHKRFFDNYFTTIKLQVELKKLGIYSVGTVRANHLPGLIIKDEKDLSKEGRGSMDHRVAEVDGVQLCA' A
#
# COMPACT_ATOMS: atom_id res chain seq x y z
N MET A 1 12.06 -9.65 -15.90
CA MET A 1 11.07 -9.62 -14.80
C MET A 1 10.33 -8.29 -14.86
N HIS A 2 9.01 -8.30 -15.03
CA HIS A 2 8.23 -7.08 -15.25
C HIS A 2 7.36 -6.79 -14.02
N LYS A 3 7.46 -5.57 -13.48
CA LYS A 3 6.63 -5.09 -12.38
C LYS A 3 5.43 -4.35 -12.94
N ARG A 4 4.23 -4.61 -12.40
CA ARG A 4 3.01 -3.91 -12.79
C ARG A 4 2.81 -2.67 -11.92
N PHE A 5 2.48 -1.55 -12.54
CA PHE A 5 2.20 -0.29 -11.86
C PHE A 5 0.74 0.07 -12.08
N PHE A 6 0.01 0.26 -10.99
CA PHE A 6 -1.41 0.60 -11.01
C PHE A 6 -1.62 2.01 -10.45
N ASP A 7 -2.58 2.72 -11.02
CA ASP A 7 -3.09 3.94 -10.40
C ASP A 7 -4.05 3.60 -9.24
N ASN A 8 -4.63 4.61 -8.61
CA ASN A 8 -5.55 4.44 -7.49
C ASN A 8 -6.88 3.76 -7.86
N TYR A 9 -7.25 3.71 -9.14
CA TYR A 9 -8.49 3.08 -9.59
C TYR A 9 -8.31 1.56 -9.64
N PHE A 10 -7.12 1.09 -10.02
CA PHE A 10 -6.82 -0.34 -10.15
C PHE A 10 -6.04 -0.93 -8.95
N THR A 11 -5.83 -0.17 -7.88
CA THR A 11 -5.10 -0.66 -6.69
C THR A 11 -6.05 -1.03 -5.56
N THR A 12 -6.29 -2.34 -5.38
CA THR A 12 -7.05 -2.90 -4.25
C THR A 12 -6.23 -3.96 -3.51
N ILE A 13 -6.44 -4.10 -2.19
CA ILE A 13 -5.74 -5.09 -1.35
C ILE A 13 -5.90 -6.50 -1.93
N LYS A 14 -7.14 -6.90 -2.26
CA LYS A 14 -7.45 -8.22 -2.80
C LYS A 14 -6.68 -8.51 -4.10
N LEU A 15 -6.61 -7.54 -5.02
CA LEU A 15 -5.83 -7.70 -6.24
C LEU A 15 -4.33 -7.88 -5.94
N GLN A 16 -3.76 -7.08 -5.04
CA GLN A 16 -2.34 -7.18 -4.70
C GLN A 16 -2.00 -8.54 -4.06
N VAL A 17 -2.87 -9.07 -3.20
CA VAL A 17 -2.72 -10.41 -2.61
C VAL A 17 -2.67 -11.48 -3.70
N GLU A 18 -3.64 -11.48 -4.62
CA GLU A 18 -3.72 -12.49 -5.68
C GLU A 18 -2.54 -12.40 -6.66
N LEU A 19 -2.12 -11.19 -7.04
CA LEU A 19 -0.93 -10.99 -7.87
C LEU A 19 0.33 -11.55 -7.20
N LYS A 20 0.49 -11.30 -5.89
CA LYS A 20 1.64 -11.80 -5.13
C LYS A 20 1.63 -13.33 -5.02
N LYS A 21 0.47 -13.97 -4.80
CA LYS A 21 0.32 -15.44 -4.83
C LYS A 21 0.70 -16.03 -6.19
N LEU A 22 0.39 -15.33 -7.28
CA LEU A 22 0.80 -15.69 -8.65
C LEU A 22 2.27 -15.39 -8.96
N GLY A 23 3.05 -14.84 -8.02
CA GLY A 23 4.44 -14.45 -8.24
C GLY A 23 4.61 -13.19 -9.09
N ILE A 24 3.53 -12.44 -9.33
CA ILE A 24 3.54 -11.17 -10.07
C ILE A 24 3.82 -10.05 -9.09
N TYR A 25 4.84 -9.25 -9.39
CA TYR A 25 5.21 -8.11 -8.57
C TYR A 25 4.47 -6.86 -9.05
N SER A 26 3.81 -6.18 -8.13
CA SER A 26 3.05 -4.98 -8.41
C SER A 26 3.25 -3.89 -7.37
N VAL A 27 3.03 -2.66 -7.80
CA VAL A 27 2.99 -1.45 -6.98
C VAL A 27 1.82 -0.61 -7.46
N GLY A 28 1.17 0.11 -6.57
CA GLY A 28 0.16 1.08 -6.96
C GLY A 28 -0.06 2.15 -5.93
N THR A 29 -0.70 3.24 -6.34
CA THR A 29 -1.13 4.28 -5.41
C THR A 29 -2.48 3.87 -4.83
N VAL A 30 -2.74 4.17 -3.57
CA VAL A 30 -4.01 3.82 -2.91
C VAL A 30 -4.50 5.04 -2.13
N ARG A 31 -5.81 5.20 -2.04
CA ARG A 31 -6.41 6.21 -1.17
C ARG A 31 -6.51 5.65 0.25
N ALA A 32 -6.26 6.46 1.27
CA ALA A 32 -6.27 6.01 2.67
C ALA A 32 -7.59 5.32 3.08
N ASN A 33 -8.72 5.78 2.54
CA ASN A 33 -10.04 5.17 2.78
C ASN A 33 -10.19 3.74 2.20
N HIS A 34 -9.28 3.26 1.36
CA HIS A 34 -9.25 1.90 0.83
C HIS A 34 -8.37 0.94 1.70
N LEU A 35 -7.77 1.44 2.78
CA LEU A 35 -6.95 0.67 3.74
C LEU A 35 -7.65 0.59 5.10
N PRO A 36 -8.80 -0.10 5.21
CA PRO A 36 -9.57 -0.13 6.44
C PRO A 36 -8.76 -0.75 7.58
N GLY A 37 -8.74 -0.07 8.73
CA GLY A 37 -8.03 -0.54 9.93
C GLY A 37 -6.52 -0.27 9.94
N LEU A 38 -5.95 0.29 8.87
CA LEU A 38 -4.54 0.66 8.86
C LEU A 38 -4.35 2.07 9.42
N ILE A 39 -3.64 2.17 10.55
CA ILE A 39 -3.30 3.46 11.16
C ILE A 39 -1.99 3.95 10.54
N ILE A 40 -2.14 4.81 9.53
CA ILE A 40 -1.05 5.57 8.90
C ILE A 40 -1.11 7.00 9.43
N LYS A 41 0.05 7.64 9.62
CA LYS A 41 0.12 9.07 9.93
C LYS A 41 -0.62 9.88 8.87
N ASP A 42 -1.38 10.88 9.32
CA ASP A 42 -2.02 11.82 8.41
C ASP A 42 -1.04 12.91 7.96
N GLU A 43 -1.49 13.75 7.03
CA GLU A 43 -0.68 14.85 6.49
C GLU A 43 -0.23 15.84 7.59
N LYS A 44 -1.04 16.04 8.63
CA LYS A 44 -0.73 16.99 9.72
C LYS A 44 0.41 16.47 10.58
N ASP A 45 0.41 15.18 10.88
CA ASP A 45 1.47 14.56 11.66
C ASP A 45 2.78 14.50 10.86
N LEU A 46 2.73 14.12 9.58
CA LEU A 46 3.91 14.13 8.71
C LEU A 46 4.48 15.53 8.50
N SER A 47 3.63 16.56 8.43
CA SER A 47 4.08 17.95 8.27
C SER A 47 4.89 18.45 9.48
N LYS A 48 4.59 17.97 10.69
CA LYS A 48 5.36 18.31 11.91
C LYS A 48 6.75 17.67 11.92
N GLU A 49 6.87 16.49 11.31
CA GLU A 49 8.15 15.76 11.20
C GLU A 49 9.09 16.36 10.14
N GLY A 50 8.53 17.17 9.23
CA GLY A 50 9.29 17.93 8.23
C GLY A 50 9.17 17.35 6.82
N ARG A 51 9.59 18.13 5.82
CA ARG A 51 9.49 17.74 4.41
C ARG A 51 10.33 16.50 4.12
N GLY A 52 9.73 15.53 3.44
CA GLY A 52 10.37 14.25 3.11
C GLY A 52 10.15 13.16 4.17
N SER A 53 9.45 13.47 5.26
CA SER A 53 8.98 12.46 6.21
C SER A 53 8.02 11.49 5.53
N MET A 54 8.11 10.22 5.90
CA MET A 54 7.27 9.14 5.36
C MET A 54 6.84 8.23 6.50
N ASP A 55 5.70 7.59 6.32
CA ASP A 55 5.23 6.52 7.19
C ASP A 55 5.05 5.25 6.35
N HIS A 56 5.35 4.08 6.93
CA HIS A 56 5.12 2.81 6.27
C HIS A 56 4.57 1.78 7.25
N ARG A 57 3.74 0.87 6.75
CA ARG A 57 3.18 -0.24 7.51
C ARG A 57 3.27 -1.50 6.67
N VAL A 58 3.62 -2.60 7.34
CA VAL A 58 3.51 -3.94 6.77
C VAL A 58 2.34 -4.64 7.42
N ALA A 59 1.43 -5.17 6.61
CA ALA A 59 0.28 -5.93 7.05
C ALA A 59 0.29 -7.31 6.39
N GLU A 60 -0.12 -8.32 7.14
CA GLU A 60 -0.39 -9.65 6.58
C GLU A 60 -1.87 -9.77 6.25
N VAL A 61 -2.17 -10.15 5.00
CA VAL A 61 -3.52 -10.38 4.50
C VAL A 61 -3.52 -11.72 3.77
N ASP A 62 -4.34 -12.67 4.24
CA ASP A 62 -4.42 -14.03 3.68
C ASP A 62 -3.05 -14.72 3.54
N GLY A 63 -2.18 -14.55 4.55
CA GLY A 63 -0.80 -15.10 4.55
C GLY A 63 0.17 -14.40 3.60
N VAL A 64 -0.22 -13.26 3.02
CA VAL A 64 0.61 -12.44 2.14
C VAL A 64 0.95 -11.12 2.82
N GLN A 65 2.24 -10.79 2.87
CA GLN A 65 2.70 -9.49 3.36
C GLN A 65 2.57 -8.41 2.28
N LEU A 66 1.87 -7.33 2.63
CA LEU A 66 1.75 -6.11 1.85
C LEU A 66 2.34 -4.94 2.62
N CYS A 67 2.96 -4.00 1.91
CA CYS A 67 3.48 -2.75 2.47
C CYS A 67 2.73 -1.57 1.87
N ALA A 68 2.31 -0.64 2.73
CA ALA A 68 1.70 0.64 2.34
C ALA A 68 2.39 1.78 3.07
#